data_AF-A0AAN4YN96-F1
#
_entry.id   AF-A0AAN4YN96-F1
#
_cell.length_a   1.000
_cell.length_b   1.000
_cell.length_c   1.000
_cell.angle_alpha   90.00
_cell.angle_beta   90.00
_cell.angle_gamma   90.00
#
_symmetry.space_group_name_H-M   'P 1'
#
loop_
_entity.id
_entity.type
_entity.pdbx_description
1 polymer ?
#
loop_
_entity_poly.entity_id
_entity_poly.type
_entity_poly.pdbx_seq_one_letter_code
_entity_poly.pdbx_strand_id
1 'polypeptide(L)'
;MANCSNSACVEILSNIVTAMDPSKSRILLDEMIMPDLLAQDSQRFMNQIDMTVVLTLNGKERSPKEWNSLITMVDGRLETEKIWWRKGEEGSHWGVQQLRLRK
;
A
#
# COMPACT_ATOMS: atom_id res chain seq x y z
N MET A 1 4.83 -4.02 0.60
CA MET A 1 5.82 -3.28 -0.24
C MET A 1 6.46 -2.10 0.53
N ALA A 2 6.51 -2.15 1.86
CA ALA A 2 7.05 -1.05 2.69
C ALA A 2 8.57 -0.88 2.57
N ASN A 3 9.33 -1.96 2.34
CA ASN A 3 10.80 -1.94 2.34
C ASN A 3 11.44 -1.72 0.95
N CYS A 4 10.69 -1.25 -0.05
CA CYS A 4 11.24 -0.90 -1.37
C CYS A 4 11.14 0.61 -1.64
N SER A 5 12.17 1.14 -2.32
CA SER A 5 12.09 2.47 -2.94
C SER A 5 10.99 2.48 -4.00
N ASN A 6 10.48 3.66 -4.36
CA ASN A 6 9.42 3.74 -5.39
C ASN A 6 9.85 3.08 -6.71
N SER A 7 11.09 3.26 -7.15
CA SER A 7 11.59 2.62 -8.39
C SER A 7 11.60 1.09 -8.30
N ALA A 8 12.08 0.55 -7.18
CA ALA A 8 12.10 -0.90 -6.96
C ALA A 8 10.68 -1.49 -6.84
N CYS A 9 9.77 -0.81 -6.12
CA CYS A 9 8.38 -1.27 -6.02
C CYS A 9 7.69 -1.25 -7.40
N VAL A 10 7.95 -0.21 -8.21
CA VAL A 10 7.41 -0.09 -9.57
C VAL A 10 7.91 -1.25 -10.42
N GLU A 11 9.22 -1.52 -10.42
CA GLU A 11 9.81 -2.62 -11.19
C GLU A 11 9.19 -3.98 -10.82
N ILE A 12 9.06 -4.28 -9.52
CA ILE A 12 8.45 -5.53 -9.04
C ILE A 12 6.99 -5.64 -9.51
N LEU A 13 6.19 -4.58 -9.30
CA LEU A 13 4.78 -4.59 -9.67
C LEU A 13 4.59 -4.65 -11.19
N SER A 14 5.43 -3.98 -12.00
CA SER A 14 5.39 -4.06 -13.46
C SER A 14 5.67 -5.47 -13.97
N ASN A 15 6.62 -6.18 -13.36
CA ASN A 15 6.88 -7.59 -13.67
C ASN A 15 5.67 -8.48 -13.34
N ILE A 16 5.01 -8.24 -12.21
CA ILE A 16 3.79 -8.97 -11.84
C ILE A 16 2.66 -8.67 -12.82
N VAL A 17 2.39 -7.39 -13.11
CA VAL A 17 1.35 -6.94 -14.05
C VAL A 17 1.52 -7.58 -15.43
N THR A 18 2.76 -7.69 -15.92
CA THR A 18 3.06 -8.34 -17.21
C THR A 18 2.65 -9.81 -17.23
N ALA A 19 2.67 -10.49 -16.08
CA ALA A 19 2.26 -11.89 -15.96
C ALA A 19 0.77 -12.08 -15.61
N MET A 20 0.00 -11.01 -15.38
CA MET A 20 -1.40 -11.10 -14.96
C MET A 20 -2.36 -11.37 -16.13
N ASP A 21 -3.39 -12.19 -15.88
CA ASP A 21 -4.62 -12.19 -16.68
C ASP A 21 -5.59 -11.16 -16.05
N PRO A 22 -5.93 -10.04 -16.74
CA PRO A 22 -6.81 -9.01 -16.19
C PRO A 22 -8.19 -9.51 -15.75
N SER A 23 -8.65 -10.63 -16.31
CA SER A 23 -9.95 -11.21 -15.99
C SER A 23 -9.93 -12.09 -14.74
N LYS A 24 -8.77 -12.65 -14.36
CA LYS A 24 -8.65 -13.66 -13.30
C LYS A 24 -7.72 -13.26 -12.16
N SER A 25 -6.61 -12.59 -12.47
CA SER A 25 -5.54 -12.31 -11.51
C SER A 25 -5.85 -11.09 -10.65
N ARG A 26 -5.34 -11.11 -9.41
CA ARG A 26 -5.33 -9.98 -8.46
C ARG A 26 -3.98 -9.94 -7.76
N ILE A 27 -3.56 -8.74 -7.36
CA ILE A 27 -2.42 -8.57 -6.45
C ILE A 27 -3.00 -8.29 -5.07
N LEU A 28 -2.51 -8.98 -4.04
CA LEU A 28 -2.83 -8.72 -2.65
C LEU A 28 -1.58 -8.19 -1.96
N LEU A 29 -1.64 -6.97 -1.44
CA LEU A 29 -0.57 -6.38 -0.66
C LEU A 29 -1.02 -6.35 0.81
N ASP A 30 -0.36 -7.12 1.67
CA ASP A 30 -0.56 -7.07 3.13
C ASP A 30 0.44 -6.07 3.72
N GLU A 31 -0.02 -4.86 3.98
CA GLU A 31 0.84 -3.75 4.38
C GLU A 31 0.10 -2.68 5.18
N MET A 32 0.90 -1.78 5.75
CA MET A 32 0.37 -0.59 6.38
C MET A 32 0.02 0.46 5.32
N ILE A 33 -1.17 1.04 5.46
CA ILE A 33 -1.66 2.17 4.68
C ILE A 33 -1.81 3.33 5.67
N MET A 34 -0.88 4.28 5.61
CA MET A 34 -0.90 5.41 6.55
C MET A 34 -2.13 6.29 6.29
N PRO A 35 -2.84 6.76 7.32
CA PRO A 35 -3.96 7.66 7.09
C PRO A 35 -3.39 8.97 6.50
N ASP A 36 -4.19 9.67 5.69
CA ASP A 36 -3.85 11.05 5.36
C ASP A 36 -3.86 11.84 6.68
N LEU A 37 -2.68 12.24 7.17
CA LEU A 37 -2.47 12.87 8.49
C LEU A 37 -3.13 14.26 8.56
N LEU A 38 -4.46 14.30 8.66
CA LEU A 38 -5.24 15.51 8.92
C LEU A 38 -5.70 15.49 10.39
N ALA A 39 -4.87 16.08 11.26
CA ALA A 39 -5.11 16.22 12.72
C ALA A 39 -5.50 14.89 13.43
N GLN A 40 -5.95 14.97 14.69
CA GLN A 40 -6.33 13.93 15.71
C GLN A 40 -5.96 12.44 15.52
N ASP A 41 -6.10 11.86 14.33
CA ASP A 41 -5.66 10.51 13.95
C ASP A 41 -4.13 10.36 13.93
N SER A 42 -3.37 11.45 13.71
CA SER A 42 -1.90 11.43 13.72
C SER A 42 -1.30 11.02 15.07
N GLN A 43 -1.89 11.46 16.18
CA GLN A 43 -1.40 11.13 17.52
C GLN A 43 -1.63 9.65 17.85
N ARG A 44 -2.76 9.09 17.40
CA ARG A 44 -3.08 7.66 17.57
C ARG A 44 -2.17 6.79 16.70
N PHE A 45 -1.91 7.22 15.47
CA PHE A 45 -0.95 6.58 14.56
C PHE A 45 0.46 6.53 15.16
N MET A 46 0.97 7.66 15.65
CA MET A 46 2.30 7.75 16.28
C MET A 46 2.44 6.89 17.54
N ASN A 47 1.34 6.65 18.27
CA ASN A 47 1.35 5.79 19.46
C ASN A 47 1.39 4.29 19.12
N GLN A 48 1.03 3.90 17.90
CA GLN A 48 0.91 2.49 17.50
C GLN A 48 1.99 2.04 16.52
N ILE A 49 2.69 2.97 15.86
CA ILE A 49 3.74 2.61 14.92
C ILE A 49 5.05 2.25 15.64
N ASP A 50 5.69 1.16 15.19
CA ASP A 50 7.07 0.89 15.58
C ASP A 50 7.98 1.90 14.86
N MET A 51 8.38 2.94 15.59
CA MET A 51 9.32 3.96 15.11
C MET A 51 10.65 3.36 14.63
N THR A 52 11.04 2.18 15.13
CA THR A 52 12.25 1.50 14.68
C THR A 52 12.15 1.12 13.20
N VAL A 53 11.02 0.53 12.78
CA VAL A 53 10.76 0.15 11.37
C VAL A 53 10.80 1.40 10.48
N VAL A 54 10.14 2.48 10.90
CA VAL A 54 10.11 3.76 10.17
C VAL A 54 11.49 4.37 10.01
N LEU A 55 12.31 4.35 11.08
CA LEU A 55 13.62 5.00 11.10
C LEU A 55 14.72 4.14 10.46
N THR A 56 14.59 2.82 10.45
CA THR A 56 15.67 1.90 10.05
C THR A 56 15.54 1.34 8.64
N LEU A 57 14.34 1.18 8.10
CA LEU A 57 14.16 0.42 6.86
C LEU A 57 14.25 1.26 5.57
N ASN A 58 14.48 2.57 5.66
CA ASN A 58 14.28 3.51 4.53
C ASN A 58 12.92 3.27 3.81
N GLY A 59 12.01 2.59 4.51
CA GLY A 59 10.79 2.03 4.00
C GLY A 59 9.76 3.12 4.06
N LYS A 60 9.31 3.56 2.88
CA LYS A 60 8.32 4.61 2.83
C LYS A 60 6.97 3.97 3.12
N GLU A 61 6.51 4.17 4.35
CA GLU A 61 5.10 3.94 4.68
C GLU A 61 4.28 4.97 3.90
N ARG A 62 3.37 4.48 3.05
CA ARG A 62 2.69 5.29 2.04
C ARG A 62 1.27 5.61 2.48
N SER A 63 0.84 6.85 2.27
CA SER A 63 -0.57 7.21 2.38
C SER A 63 -1.38 6.64 1.20
N PRO A 64 -2.73 6.58 1.27
CA PRO A 64 -3.58 6.19 0.15
C PRO A 64 -3.26 6.93 -1.15
N LYS A 65 -2.92 8.22 -1.06
CA LYS A 65 -2.56 9.04 -2.23
C LYS A 65 -1.23 8.60 -2.83
N GLU A 66 -0.25 8.31 -2.00
CA GLU A 66 1.07 7.84 -2.44
C GLU A 66 0.99 6.43 -3.02
N TRP A 67 0.18 5.56 -2.42
CA TRP A 67 -0.15 4.25 -2.97
C TRP A 67 -0.79 4.37 -4.34
N ASN A 68 -1.85 5.17 -4.47
CA ASN A 68 -2.49 5.38 -5.77
C ASN A 68 -1.52 5.93 -6.81
N SER A 69 -0.69 6.91 -6.46
CA SER A 69 0.32 7.46 -7.38
C SER A 69 1.34 6.40 -7.83
N LEU A 70 1.81 5.54 -6.92
CA LEU A 70 2.73 4.45 -7.25
C LEU A 70 2.05 3.41 -8.15
N ILE A 71 0.83 3.01 -7.82
CA ILE A 71 0.05 2.03 -8.58
C ILE A 71 -0.21 2.55 -10.00
N THR A 72 -0.62 3.81 -10.16
CA THR A 72 -0.80 4.42 -11.48
C THR A 72 0.50 4.51 -12.29
N MET A 73 1.65 4.68 -11.62
CA MET A 73 2.96 4.68 -12.27
C MET A 73 3.36 3.30 -12.81
N VAL A 74 2.90 2.22 -12.17
CA VAL A 74 3.13 0.85 -12.64
C VAL A 74 2.37 0.58 -13.94
N ASP A 75 1.07 0.86 -13.95
CA ASP A 75 0.21 0.76 -15.14
C ASP A 75 -1.04 1.61 -14.88
N GLY A 76 -1.41 2.48 -15.82
CA GLY A 76 -2.58 3.36 -15.68
C GLY A 76 -3.92 2.64 -15.55
N ARG A 77 -3.97 1.33 -15.81
CA ARG A 77 -5.15 0.47 -15.64
C ARG A 77 -5.15 -0.30 -14.32
N LEU A 78 -4.04 -0.29 -13.58
CA LEU A 78 -3.97 -0.92 -12.27
C LEU A 78 -4.61 0.01 -11.26
N GLU A 79 -5.51 -0.52 -10.42
CA GLU A 79 -6.19 0.25 -9.40
C GLU A 79 -6.42 -0.57 -8.14
N THR A 80 -6.66 0.13 -7.03
CA THR A 80 -7.14 -0.50 -5.79
C THR A 80 -8.63 -0.84 -5.93
N GLU A 81 -8.96 -2.12 -5.97
CA GLU A 81 -10.35 -2.60 -6.02
C GLU A 81 -10.99 -2.66 -4.63
N LYS A 82 -10.21 -3.06 -3.61
CA LYS A 82 -10.73 -3.22 -2.24
C LYS A 82 -9.60 -3.14 -1.22
N ILE A 83 -9.95 -2.70 -0.01
CA ILE A 83 -9.09 -2.79 1.18
C ILE A 83 -9.85 -3.54 2.27
N TRP A 84 -9.19 -4.51 2.91
CA TRP A 84 -9.67 -5.14 4.14
C TRP A 84 -8.78 -4.74 5.31
N TRP A 85 -9.38 -4.10 6.31
CA TRP A 85 -8.69 -3.73 7.55
C TRP A 85 -8.76 -4.87 8.56
N ARG A 86 -7.69 -5.06 9.34
CA ARG A 86 -7.67 -6.07 10.41
C ARG A 86 -8.70 -5.69 11.49
N LYS A 87 -9.60 -6.62 11.82
CA LYS A 87 -10.62 -6.42 12.85
C LYS A 87 -10.03 -6.62 14.24
N GLY A 88 -10.49 -5.84 15.22
CA GLY A 88 -10.06 -5.94 16.62
C GLY A 88 -8.94 -4.97 17.00
N GLU A 89 -8.37 -4.27 16.01
CA GLU A 89 -7.45 -3.15 16.22
C GLU A 89 -8.15 -1.89 15.71
N GLU A 90 -9.00 -1.27 16.56
CA GLU A 90 -9.58 0.04 16.26
C GLU A 90 -8.45 1.04 15.98
N GLY A 91 -8.38 1.56 14.75
CA GLY A 91 -7.29 2.42 14.31
C GLY A 91 -6.07 1.69 13.75
N SER A 92 -6.12 0.38 13.50
CA SER A 92 -5.06 -0.28 12.73
C SER A 92 -4.99 0.27 11.32
N HIS A 93 -3.80 0.73 10.98
CA HIS A 93 -3.45 1.15 9.63
C HIS A 93 -2.97 -0.03 8.79
N TRP A 94 -3.05 -1.25 9.35
CA TRP A 94 -2.64 -2.48 8.69
C TRP A 94 -3.82 -3.13 7.98
N GLY A 95 -3.64 -3.40 6.69
CA GLY A 95 -4.70 -3.98 5.88
C GLY A 95 -4.17 -4.76 4.69
N VAL A 96 -5.08 -5.46 4.03
CA VAL A 96 -4.82 -6.10 2.75
C VAL A 96 -5.44 -5.24 1.65
N GLN A 97 -4.59 -4.71 0.77
CA GLN A 97 -5.00 -3.96 -0.42
C GLN A 97 -5.07 -4.93 -1.62
N GLN A 98 -6.25 -5.05 -2.22
CA GLN A 98 -6.43 -5.77 -3.48
C GLN A 98 -6.29 -4.82 -4.66
N LEU A 99 -5.33 -5.10 -5.53
CA LEU A 99 -5.19 -4.43 -6.81
C LEU A 99 -5.77 -5.27 -7.95
N ARG A 100 -6.36 -4.57 -8.91
CA ARG A 100 -6.92 -5.16 -10.13
C ARG A 100 -6.44 -4.39 -11.35
N LEU A 101 -6.05 -5.14 -12.37
CA LEU A 101 -5.79 -4.60 -13.70
C LEU A 101 -7.11 -4.53 -14.49
N ARG A 102 -7.53 -3.33 -14.89
CA ARG A 102 -8.74 -3.11 -15.71
C ARG A 102 -8.45 -3.38 -17.19
N LYS A 103 -9.51 -3.73 -17.94
CA LYS A 103 -9.45 -3.93 -19.39
C LYS A 103 -9.54 -2.60 -20.11
#